data_AF-A0A4R3LLL9-F1
#
_entry.id   AF-A0A4R3LLL9-F1
#
_cell.length_a   1.000
_cell.length_b   1.000
_cell.length_c   1.000
_cell.angle_alpha   90.00
_cell.angle_beta   90.00
_cell.angle_gamma   90.00
#
_symmetry.space_group_name_H-M   'P 1'
#
loop_
_entity.id
_entity.type
_entity.pdbx_description
1 polymer ?
#
loop_
_entity_poly.entity_id
_entity_poly.type
_entity_poly.pdbx_seq_one_letter_code
_entity_poly.pdbx_strand_id
1 'polypeptide(L)'
;MPYSQADLPRDPSRERDLVSRWLPAFWLIAVALVVYFVIAHWHATPALHSSPDVLSSYVPERALWLEDTRLAAQGEAPDTLYRRHAAGSLVIPDAVWILTLLLYLIPVAYVLRRSFFKGDAPPAWNLALILAGPLLVVILGGVEDNTRASAALVFILGLTYGAIVGQRDMERLRFSPGDGIAWRNALAFSALVVGVLVAYQLLVHPDYPLRWPTPEKFARYAAWAVFQQWLLNRVLAREALLLTGGRQPIAAALVAALFGLLHAPNFALMCASCIGAFIWIQLYFRRPFVLPLAVSHVILSVALTALTPPWLVRNAEIGARFFMPAL
;
A
#
# COMPACT_ATOMS: atom_id res chain seq x y z
N MET A 1 -23.49 -33.09 -51.69
CA MET A 1 -23.31 -33.75 -50.38
C MET A 1 -23.07 -32.66 -49.34
N PRO A 2 -23.91 -32.51 -48.31
CA PRO A 2 -23.64 -31.56 -47.24
C PRO A 2 -22.56 -32.14 -46.30
N TYR A 3 -21.61 -31.32 -45.91
CA TYR A 3 -20.56 -31.66 -44.94
C TYR A 3 -21.18 -31.94 -43.57
N SER A 4 -20.87 -33.10 -43.00
CA SER A 4 -21.23 -33.48 -41.63
C SER A 4 -20.55 -32.54 -40.62
N GLN A 5 -21.32 -32.01 -39.67
CA GLN A 5 -20.81 -31.17 -38.57
C GLN A 5 -19.82 -31.88 -37.62
N ALA A 6 -19.58 -33.19 -37.82
CA ALA A 6 -18.75 -33.99 -36.92
C ALA A 6 -17.22 -33.78 -37.09
N ASP A 7 -16.77 -33.13 -38.17
CA ASP A 7 -15.33 -33.03 -38.50
C ASP A 7 -14.71 -31.64 -38.29
N LEU A 8 -15.39 -30.73 -37.58
CA LEU A 8 -14.79 -29.43 -37.27
C LEU A 8 -13.71 -29.58 -36.17
N PRO A 9 -12.46 -29.13 -36.42
CA PRO A 9 -11.39 -29.22 -35.44
C PRO A 9 -11.77 -28.47 -34.17
N ARG A 10 -11.67 -29.14 -33.02
CA ARG A 10 -11.96 -28.55 -31.71
C ARG A 10 -11.12 -27.28 -31.54
N ASP A 11 -11.80 -26.14 -31.40
CA ASP A 11 -11.16 -24.85 -31.25
C ASP A 11 -10.28 -24.82 -29.97
N PRO A 12 -8.94 -24.73 -30.10
CA PRO A 12 -8.02 -24.70 -28.96
C PRO A 12 -8.10 -23.39 -28.14
N SER A 13 -8.96 -22.45 -28.53
CA SER A 13 -9.31 -21.28 -27.71
C SER A 13 -10.17 -21.68 -26.49
N ARG A 14 -10.95 -22.76 -26.59
CA ARG A 14 -11.93 -23.18 -25.57
C ARG A 14 -11.28 -23.82 -24.34
N GLU A 15 -10.13 -24.48 -24.50
CA GLU A 15 -9.35 -25.05 -23.38
C GLU A 15 -8.48 -24.00 -22.67
N ARG A 16 -8.04 -22.95 -23.37
CA ARG A 16 -7.31 -21.82 -22.78
C ARG A 16 -8.15 -20.97 -21.83
N ASP A 17 -9.47 -21.04 -21.96
CA ASP A 17 -10.42 -20.27 -21.13
C ASP A 17 -10.63 -20.89 -19.74
N LEU A 18 -10.41 -22.20 -19.58
CA LEU A 18 -10.54 -22.85 -18.27
C LEU A 18 -9.50 -22.33 -17.28
N VAL A 19 -8.23 -22.25 -17.68
CA VAL A 19 -7.17 -21.76 -16.80
C VAL A 19 -7.38 -20.29 -16.42
N SER A 20 -7.80 -19.42 -17.36
CA SER A 20 -8.09 -18.02 -17.06
C SER A 20 -9.34 -17.80 -16.20
N ARG A 21 -10.34 -18.69 -16.29
CA ARG A 21 -11.56 -18.63 -15.46
C ARG A 21 -11.30 -19.03 -14.01
N TRP A 22 -10.45 -20.03 -13.78
CA TRP A 22 -10.18 -20.54 -12.43
C TRP A 22 -9.03 -19.83 -11.71
N LEU A 23 -8.15 -19.14 -12.43
CA LEU A 23 -7.00 -18.45 -11.82
C LEU A 23 -7.36 -17.34 -10.81
N PRO A 24 -8.40 -16.50 -11.04
CA PRO A 24 -8.85 -15.54 -10.03
C PRO A 24 -9.35 -16.24 -8.77
N ALA A 25 -9.97 -17.42 -8.89
CA ALA A 25 -10.38 -18.23 -7.76
C ALA A 25 -9.17 -18.82 -7.03
N PHE A 26 -8.16 -19.35 -7.75
CA PHE A 26 -6.89 -19.78 -7.14
C PHE A 26 -6.14 -18.64 -6.47
N TRP A 27 -6.16 -17.43 -7.04
CA TRP A 27 -5.55 -16.24 -6.44
C TRP A 27 -6.34 -15.76 -5.22
N LEU A 28 -7.68 -15.75 -5.26
CA LEU A 28 -8.51 -15.48 -4.09
C LEU A 28 -8.32 -16.52 -3.00
N ILE A 29 -8.16 -17.79 -3.35
CA ILE A 29 -7.82 -18.86 -2.41
C ILE A 29 -6.42 -18.63 -1.86
N ALA A 30 -5.43 -18.24 -2.68
CA ALA A 30 -4.08 -17.94 -2.21
C ALA A 30 -4.07 -16.70 -1.29
N VAL A 31 -4.79 -15.64 -1.63
CA VAL A 31 -4.94 -14.44 -0.78
C VAL A 31 -5.73 -14.76 0.47
N ALA A 32 -6.82 -15.53 0.38
CA ALA A 32 -7.58 -15.97 1.55
C ALA A 32 -6.78 -16.92 2.43
N LEU A 33 -5.93 -17.78 1.86
CA LEU A 33 -4.99 -18.63 2.59
C LEU A 33 -3.88 -17.79 3.20
N VAL A 34 -3.36 -16.76 2.52
CA VAL A 34 -2.37 -15.83 3.09
C VAL A 34 -2.99 -15.01 4.22
N VAL A 35 -4.19 -14.47 4.03
CA VAL A 35 -4.95 -13.76 5.07
C VAL A 35 -5.31 -14.72 6.22
N TYR A 36 -5.74 -15.94 5.92
CA TYR A 36 -5.99 -16.99 6.90
C TYR A 36 -4.71 -17.37 7.63
N PHE A 37 -3.57 -17.54 6.97
CA PHE A 37 -2.30 -17.84 7.61
C PHE A 37 -1.77 -16.65 8.39
N VAL A 38 -1.98 -15.41 7.94
CA VAL A 38 -1.64 -14.20 8.70
C VAL A 38 -2.52 -14.10 9.95
N ILE A 39 -3.83 -14.30 9.83
CA ILE A 39 -4.79 -14.29 10.95
C ILE A 39 -4.56 -15.49 11.87
N ALA A 40 -4.41 -16.69 11.33
CA ALA A 40 -4.15 -17.91 12.09
C ALA A 40 -2.76 -17.92 12.70
N HIS A 41 -1.75 -17.30 12.09
CA HIS A 41 -0.43 -17.11 12.70
C HIS A 41 -0.48 -16.05 13.79
N TRP A 42 -1.18 -14.93 13.56
CA TRP A 42 -1.50 -13.91 14.56
C TRP A 42 -2.29 -14.49 15.75
N HIS A 43 -3.10 -15.52 15.53
CA HIS A 43 -3.81 -16.29 16.55
C HIS A 43 -3.08 -17.56 17.03
N ALA A 44 -1.99 -18.00 16.38
CA ALA A 44 -1.19 -19.18 16.76
C ALA A 44 0.13 -18.81 17.47
N THR A 45 0.51 -17.53 17.47
CA THR A 45 1.48 -16.93 18.41
C THR A 45 1.02 -16.86 19.89
N PRO A 46 -0.01 -17.58 20.37
CA PRO A 46 -0.10 -17.96 21.78
C PRO A 46 0.64 -19.26 22.13
N ALA A 47 1.08 -20.06 21.15
CA ALA A 47 1.44 -21.45 21.42
C ALA A 47 2.93 -21.73 21.72
N LEU A 48 3.82 -20.73 21.73
CA LEU A 48 5.25 -20.98 21.99
C LEU A 48 5.82 -20.39 23.27
N HIS A 49 5.09 -19.59 24.05
CA HIS A 49 5.52 -19.19 25.40
C HIS A 49 4.38 -19.41 26.38
N SER A 50 4.66 -20.19 27.42
CA SER A 50 3.78 -20.48 28.55
C SER A 50 3.57 -19.25 29.45
N SER A 51 2.95 -18.20 28.91
CA SER A 51 2.44 -17.07 29.72
C SER A 51 0.92 -17.10 29.69
N PRO A 52 0.23 -17.13 30.85
CA PRO A 52 -1.20 -17.48 30.93
C PRO A 52 -2.19 -16.39 30.46
N ASP A 53 -1.77 -15.29 29.84
CA ASP A 53 -2.68 -14.22 29.42
C ASP A 53 -2.71 -14.02 27.89
N VAL A 54 -3.44 -14.89 27.19
CA VAL A 54 -3.59 -14.82 25.72
C VAL A 54 -4.37 -13.57 25.27
N LEU A 55 -5.14 -12.95 26.18
CA LEU A 55 -5.80 -11.66 25.95
C LEU A 55 -4.87 -10.44 26.09
N SER A 56 -3.61 -10.60 26.52
CA SER A 56 -2.62 -9.51 26.58
C SER A 56 -1.78 -9.32 25.31
N SER A 57 -2.05 -10.10 24.26
CA SER A 57 -1.26 -10.12 23.01
C SER A 57 -1.58 -8.99 22.03
N TYR A 58 -2.70 -8.29 22.21
CA TYR A 58 -2.95 -7.00 21.55
C TYR A 58 -2.84 -5.89 22.59
N VAL A 59 -1.62 -5.41 22.83
CA VAL A 59 -1.44 -4.15 23.55
C VAL A 59 -1.80 -3.03 22.57
N PRO A 60 -2.85 -2.24 22.80
CA PRO A 60 -3.20 -1.14 21.90
C PRO A 60 -1.98 -0.24 21.68
N GLU A 61 -1.75 0.27 20.48
CA GLU A 61 -0.58 1.13 20.17
C GLU A 61 -0.42 2.28 21.19
N ARG A 62 -1.54 2.80 21.69
CA ARG A 62 -1.58 3.79 22.77
C ARG A 62 -0.98 3.29 24.08
N ALA A 63 -1.26 2.06 24.49
CA ALA A 63 -0.74 1.48 25.73
C ALA A 63 0.78 1.21 25.63
N LEU A 64 1.26 0.74 24.47
CA LEU A 64 2.71 0.64 24.21
C LEU A 64 3.38 2.01 24.28
N TRP A 65 2.77 3.04 23.69
CA TRP A 65 3.29 4.40 23.73
C TRP A 65 3.33 4.99 25.15
N LEU A 66 2.28 4.76 25.95
CA LEU A 66 2.22 5.22 27.34
C LEU A 66 3.31 4.55 28.19
N GLU A 67 3.53 3.25 28.01
CA GLU A 67 4.58 2.53 28.74
C GLU A 67 5.99 2.96 28.29
N ASP A 68 6.21 3.16 27.00
CA ASP A 68 7.49 3.67 26.49
C ASP A 68 7.79 5.09 27.01
N THR A 69 6.76 5.95 27.10
CA THR A 69 6.87 7.27 27.72
C THR A 69 7.23 7.17 29.21
N ARG A 70 6.67 6.20 29.93
CA ARG A 70 6.97 5.93 31.34
C ARG A 70 8.41 5.45 31.52
N LEU A 71 8.88 4.53 30.68
CA LEU A 71 10.27 4.03 30.70
C LEU A 71 11.28 5.13 30.35
N ALA A 72 10.96 5.97 29.36
CA ALA A 72 11.78 7.12 29.01
C ALA A 72 11.92 8.10 30.19
N ALA A 73 10.84 8.33 30.94
CA ALA A 73 10.88 9.13 32.17
C ALA A 73 11.76 8.50 33.28
N GLN A 74 12.03 7.19 33.21
CA GLN A 74 12.93 6.47 34.11
C GLN A 74 14.39 6.42 33.60
N GLY A 75 14.68 7.07 32.47
CA GLY A 75 16.02 7.11 31.88
C GLY A 75 16.32 5.95 30.93
N GLU A 76 15.35 5.09 30.60
CA GLU A 76 15.53 4.15 29.49
C GLU A 76 15.55 4.91 28.15
N ALA A 77 16.29 4.39 27.19
CA ALA A 77 16.30 4.96 25.85
C ALA A 77 14.89 4.84 25.22
N PRO A 78 14.36 5.89 24.58
CA PRO A 78 13.06 5.83 23.92
C PRO A 78 13.00 4.67 22.90
N ASP A 79 11.78 4.17 22.64
CA ASP A 79 11.47 3.01 21.81
C ASP A 79 12.11 1.69 22.28
N THR A 80 12.42 1.53 23.57
CA THR A 80 13.03 0.30 24.11
C THR A 80 12.05 -0.86 24.08
N LEU A 81 10.83 -0.66 24.58
CA LEU A 81 9.79 -1.70 24.58
C LEU A 81 9.42 -2.10 23.16
N TYR A 82 9.34 -1.12 22.27
CA TYR A 82 9.03 -1.38 20.88
C TYR A 82 10.17 -2.13 20.19
N ARG A 83 11.44 -1.75 20.39
CA ARG A 83 12.58 -2.51 19.87
C ARG A 83 12.62 -3.93 20.40
N ARG A 84 12.23 -4.18 21.66
CA ARG A 84 12.11 -5.53 22.21
C ARG A 84 10.96 -6.32 21.56
N HIS A 85 9.83 -5.67 21.30
CA HIS A 85 8.70 -6.32 20.63
C HIS A 85 8.99 -6.62 19.15
N ALA A 86 9.64 -5.68 18.45
CA ALA A 86 10.19 -5.82 17.11
C ALA A 86 11.30 -6.88 17.03
N ALA A 87 12.20 -6.95 18.02
CA ALA A 87 13.23 -7.98 18.09
C ALA A 87 12.67 -9.38 18.37
N GLY A 88 11.48 -9.47 18.98
CA GLY A 88 10.71 -10.71 19.09
C GLY A 88 9.88 -11.03 17.85
N SER A 89 9.86 -10.14 16.84
CA SER A 89 9.18 -10.38 15.57
C SER A 89 9.91 -11.46 14.77
N LEU A 90 9.14 -12.19 13.96
CA LEU A 90 9.58 -13.38 13.26
C LEU A 90 10.79 -13.07 12.36
N VAL A 91 11.98 -13.56 12.71
CA VAL A 91 13.16 -13.50 11.83
C VAL A 91 12.92 -14.47 10.67
N ILE A 92 12.26 -14.00 9.62
CA ILE A 92 12.01 -14.80 8.41
C ILE A 92 13.37 -15.19 7.80
N PRO A 93 13.70 -16.47 7.56
CA PRO A 93 15.00 -16.85 7.01
C PRO A 93 15.25 -16.24 5.61
N ASP A 94 16.50 -15.93 5.27
CA ASP A 94 16.85 -15.39 3.93
C ASP A 94 16.37 -16.28 2.79
N ALA A 95 16.38 -17.60 3.00
CA ALA A 95 15.86 -18.57 2.04
C ALA A 95 14.39 -18.31 1.66
N VAL A 96 13.55 -17.85 2.60
CA VAL A 96 12.15 -17.52 2.33
C VAL A 96 12.04 -16.27 1.47
N TRP A 97 12.87 -15.26 1.72
CA TRP A 97 12.91 -14.05 0.89
C TRP A 97 13.45 -14.32 -0.52
N ILE A 98 14.49 -15.15 -0.65
CA ILE A 98 15.02 -15.57 -1.95
C ILE A 98 13.96 -16.36 -2.72
N LEU A 99 13.28 -17.31 -2.06
CA LEU A 99 12.19 -18.04 -2.67
C LEU A 99 11.05 -17.10 -3.11
N THR A 100 10.68 -16.13 -2.27
CA THR A 100 9.66 -15.12 -2.57
C THR A 100 10.05 -14.29 -3.79
N LEU A 101 11.31 -13.87 -3.86
CA LEU A 101 11.86 -13.15 -5.01
C LEU A 101 11.80 -14.01 -6.29
N LEU A 102 12.24 -15.27 -6.23
CA LEU A 102 12.17 -16.18 -7.38
C LEU A 102 10.73 -16.39 -7.85
N LEU A 103 9.81 -16.63 -6.92
CA LEU A 103 8.38 -16.79 -7.20
C LEU A 103 7.74 -15.50 -7.71
N TYR A 104 8.25 -14.33 -7.34
CA TYR A 104 7.81 -13.03 -7.85
C TYR A 104 8.36 -12.73 -9.26
N LEU A 105 9.61 -13.11 -9.53
CA LEU A 105 10.25 -12.90 -10.83
C LEU A 105 9.62 -13.74 -11.95
N ILE A 106 9.13 -14.95 -11.66
CA ILE A 106 8.47 -15.81 -12.65
C ILE A 106 7.25 -15.12 -13.31
N PRO A 107 6.24 -14.63 -12.56
CA PRO A 107 5.08 -13.97 -13.14
C PRO A 107 5.43 -12.60 -13.73
N VAL A 108 6.40 -11.86 -13.16
CA VAL A 108 6.91 -10.61 -13.78
C VAL A 108 7.53 -10.91 -15.15
N ALA A 109 8.42 -11.90 -15.25
CA ALA A 109 9.04 -12.29 -16.52
C ALA A 109 8.00 -12.81 -17.53
N TYR A 110 7.03 -13.61 -17.06
CA TYR A 110 5.92 -14.08 -17.89
C TYR A 110 5.10 -12.91 -18.45
N VAL A 111 4.72 -11.96 -17.60
CA VAL A 111 3.90 -10.82 -17.99
C VAL A 111 4.68 -9.83 -18.85
N LEU A 112 5.96 -9.57 -18.57
CA LEU A 112 6.83 -8.78 -19.43
C LEU A 112 6.93 -9.42 -20.81
N ARG A 113 7.27 -10.72 -20.88
CA ARG A 113 7.32 -11.45 -22.15
C ARG A 113 5.98 -11.38 -22.89
N ARG A 114 4.86 -11.61 -22.21
CA ARG A 114 3.54 -11.56 -22.84
C ARG A 114 3.16 -10.15 -23.31
N SER A 115 3.44 -9.14 -22.50
CA SER A 115 3.19 -7.73 -22.81
C SER A 115 4.02 -7.26 -24.00
N PHE A 116 5.29 -7.68 -24.08
CA PHE A 116 6.18 -7.36 -25.20
C PHE A 116 5.76 -8.06 -26.51
N PHE A 117 5.21 -9.28 -26.45
CA PHE A 117 4.99 -10.09 -27.66
C PHE A 117 3.52 -10.26 -28.08
N LYS A 118 2.52 -10.05 -27.21
CA LYS A 118 1.11 -10.46 -27.48
C LYS A 118 0.04 -9.45 -27.02
N GLY A 119 0.41 -8.22 -26.65
CA GLY A 119 -0.53 -7.19 -26.18
C GLY A 119 -0.68 -7.12 -24.65
N ASP A 120 -1.51 -6.19 -24.18
CA ASP A 120 -1.65 -5.83 -22.76
C ASP A 120 -2.03 -7.02 -21.86
N ALA A 121 -1.34 -7.15 -20.72
CA ALA A 121 -1.73 -8.10 -19.69
C ALA A 121 -3.08 -7.72 -19.06
N PRO A 122 -3.88 -8.70 -18.59
CA PRO A 122 -5.18 -8.41 -18.00
C PRO A 122 -5.05 -7.44 -16.81
N PRO A 123 -5.98 -6.50 -16.61
CA PRO A 123 -5.85 -5.47 -15.58
C PRO A 123 -5.66 -6.01 -14.16
N ALA A 124 -6.29 -7.15 -13.84
CA ALA A 124 -6.11 -7.83 -12.57
C ALA A 124 -4.65 -8.26 -12.33
N TRP A 125 -3.94 -8.70 -13.38
CA TRP A 125 -2.52 -9.06 -13.28
C TRP A 125 -1.63 -7.84 -13.10
N ASN A 126 -1.94 -6.74 -13.78
CA ASN A 126 -1.19 -5.49 -13.61
C ASN A 126 -1.32 -5.02 -12.15
N LEU A 127 -2.54 -4.95 -11.61
CA LEU A 127 -2.78 -4.61 -10.20
C LEU A 127 -2.05 -5.55 -9.25
N ALA A 128 -2.20 -6.87 -9.44
CA ALA A 128 -1.60 -7.87 -8.57
C ALA A 128 -0.06 -7.76 -8.56
N LEU A 129 0.58 -7.60 -9.72
CA LEU A 129 2.05 -7.52 -9.80
C LEU A 129 2.60 -6.21 -9.23
N ILE A 130 1.91 -5.09 -9.47
CA ILE A 130 2.31 -3.79 -8.91
C ILE A 130 2.24 -3.82 -7.39
N LEU A 131 1.19 -4.44 -6.83
CA LEU A 131 0.93 -4.43 -5.39
C LEU A 131 1.57 -5.59 -4.64
N ALA A 132 1.84 -6.72 -5.29
CA ALA A 132 2.39 -7.90 -4.62
C ALA A 132 3.73 -7.60 -3.95
N GLY A 133 4.61 -6.82 -4.59
CA GLY A 133 5.89 -6.45 -3.98
C GLY A 133 5.70 -5.67 -2.67
N PRO A 134 5.05 -4.49 -2.72
CA PRO A 134 4.69 -3.72 -1.53
C PRO A 134 3.91 -4.50 -0.46
N LEU A 135 2.89 -5.27 -0.83
CA LEU A 135 2.07 -6.03 0.12
C LEU A 135 2.87 -7.16 0.78
N LEU A 136 3.69 -7.90 0.04
CA LEU A 136 4.54 -8.95 0.62
C LEU A 136 5.50 -8.35 1.65
N VAL A 137 6.09 -7.20 1.35
CA VAL A 137 6.99 -6.52 2.28
C VAL A 137 6.27 -6.10 3.55
N VAL A 138 5.05 -5.54 3.43
CA VAL A 138 4.22 -5.17 4.59
C VAL A 138 3.80 -6.39 5.41
N ILE A 139 3.32 -7.45 4.75
CA ILE A 139 2.82 -8.67 5.40
C ILE A 139 3.94 -9.43 6.12
N LEU A 140 5.11 -9.52 5.50
CA LEU A 140 6.25 -10.26 6.03
C LEU A 140 7.07 -9.44 7.05
N GLY A 141 6.56 -8.29 7.50
CA GLY A 141 7.24 -7.46 8.49
C GLY A 141 8.57 -6.90 8.02
N GLY A 142 8.83 -6.86 6.71
CA GLY A 142 10.11 -6.45 6.11
C GLY A 142 10.37 -4.93 6.17
N VAL A 143 9.67 -4.23 7.06
CA VAL A 143 9.53 -2.78 7.12
C VAL A 143 10.29 -2.16 8.30
N GLU A 144 10.83 -2.98 9.17
CA GLU A 144 11.66 -2.50 10.29
C GLU A 144 13.01 -1.94 9.79
N ASP A 145 13.75 -1.29 10.70
CA ASP A 145 15.00 -0.54 10.43
C ASP A 145 16.12 -1.39 9.77
N ASN A 146 15.93 -2.71 9.67
CA ASN A 146 16.78 -3.64 8.91
C ASN A 146 16.01 -4.28 7.74
N THR A 147 15.40 -3.45 6.90
CA THR A 147 14.81 -3.91 5.65
C THR A 147 15.83 -4.72 4.85
N ARG A 148 15.54 -6.00 4.61
CA ARG A 148 16.46 -6.87 3.87
C ARG A 148 16.55 -6.45 2.41
N ALA A 149 17.74 -6.55 1.83
CA ALA A 149 17.98 -6.20 0.43
C ALA A 149 17.02 -6.93 -0.55
N SER A 150 16.65 -8.17 -0.24
CA SER A 150 15.69 -8.96 -0.99
C SER A 150 14.26 -8.39 -0.92
N ALA A 151 13.81 -7.95 0.26
CA ALA A 151 12.52 -7.30 0.44
C ALA A 151 12.47 -5.97 -0.32
N ALA A 152 13.52 -5.15 -0.20
CA ALA A 152 13.67 -3.91 -0.96
C ALA A 152 13.66 -4.17 -2.48
N LEU A 153 14.34 -5.23 -2.95
CA LEU A 153 14.34 -5.59 -4.37
C LEU A 153 12.94 -5.99 -4.87
N VAL A 154 12.21 -6.81 -4.13
CA VAL A 154 10.82 -7.20 -4.46
C VAL A 154 9.91 -5.96 -4.52
N PHE A 155 10.08 -5.03 -3.57
CA PHE A 155 9.38 -3.76 -3.54
C PHE A 155 9.68 -2.91 -4.78
N ILE A 156 10.96 -2.69 -5.07
CA ILE A 156 11.43 -1.90 -6.21
C ILE A 156 10.93 -2.52 -7.52
N LEU A 157 11.02 -3.83 -7.69
CA LEU A 157 10.57 -4.51 -8.90
C LEU A 157 9.07 -4.30 -9.16
N GLY A 158 8.22 -4.34 -8.12
CA GLY A 158 6.79 -4.04 -8.26
C GLY A 158 6.51 -2.61 -8.67
N LEU A 159 7.27 -1.66 -8.12
CA LEU A 159 7.17 -0.25 -8.50
C LEU A 159 7.70 0.02 -9.91
N THR A 160 8.83 -0.57 -10.28
CA THR A 160 9.38 -0.49 -11.64
C THR A 160 8.41 -1.08 -12.65
N TYR A 161 7.79 -2.22 -12.33
CA TYR A 161 6.75 -2.79 -13.16
C TYR A 161 5.54 -1.86 -13.31
N GLY A 162 5.08 -1.24 -12.22
CA GLY A 162 4.04 -0.20 -12.25
C GLY A 162 4.42 1.03 -13.08
N ALA A 163 5.69 1.45 -13.00
CA ALA A 163 6.24 2.52 -13.83
C ALA A 163 6.13 2.18 -15.33
N ILE A 164 6.54 0.98 -15.71
CA ILE A 164 6.49 0.48 -17.10
C ILE A 164 5.04 0.40 -17.60
N VAL A 165 4.12 -0.16 -16.79
CA VAL A 165 2.69 -0.23 -17.14
C VAL A 165 2.11 1.19 -17.31
N GLY A 166 2.47 2.11 -16.41
CA GLY A 166 2.02 3.50 -16.45
C GLY A 166 2.50 4.31 -17.65
N GLN A 167 3.59 3.89 -18.32
CA GLN A 167 4.13 4.57 -19.51
C GLN A 167 3.34 4.28 -20.80
N ARG A 168 2.47 3.26 -20.83
CA ARG A 168 1.77 2.85 -22.06
C ARG A 168 0.81 3.90 -22.63
N ASP A 169 0.36 4.85 -21.81
CA ASP A 169 -0.56 5.92 -22.23
C ASP A 169 0.12 7.30 -22.37
N MET A 170 1.46 7.36 -22.52
CA MET A 170 2.21 8.61 -22.50
C MET A 170 1.77 9.66 -23.54
N GLU A 171 1.22 9.24 -24.68
CA GLU A 171 0.74 10.16 -25.73
C GLU A 171 -0.43 11.05 -25.27
N ARG A 172 -1.21 10.64 -24.26
CA ARG A 172 -2.29 11.44 -23.66
C ARG A 172 -1.86 12.17 -22.39
N LEU A 173 -0.60 12.04 -21.98
CA LEU A 173 -0.10 12.38 -20.65
C LEU A 173 0.96 13.47 -20.69
N ARG A 174 0.56 14.70 -21.02
CA ARG A 174 1.36 15.87 -20.61
C ARG A 174 1.24 16.01 -19.09
N PHE A 175 2.37 16.14 -18.40
CA PHE A 175 2.40 16.57 -17.01
C PHE A 175 1.73 17.94 -16.94
N SER A 176 0.45 17.96 -16.59
CA SER A 176 -0.33 19.17 -16.58
C SER A 176 -0.34 19.72 -15.15
N PRO A 177 -0.09 21.03 -14.98
CA PRO A 177 -0.13 21.67 -13.67
C PRO A 177 -1.52 21.63 -13.02
N GLY A 178 -2.56 21.23 -13.77
CA GLY A 178 -3.94 21.21 -13.33
C GLY A 178 -4.70 22.47 -13.72
N ASP A 179 -6.03 22.41 -13.58
CA ASP A 179 -6.90 23.58 -13.71
C ASP A 179 -7.34 24.10 -12.33
N GLY A 180 -7.91 25.32 -12.31
CA GLY A 180 -8.33 25.96 -11.05
C GLY A 180 -9.39 25.17 -10.28
N ILE A 181 -10.22 24.36 -10.95
CA ILE A 181 -11.25 23.54 -10.31
C ILE A 181 -10.60 22.36 -9.57
N ALA A 182 -9.63 21.70 -10.20
CA ALA A 182 -8.88 20.60 -9.60
C ALA A 182 -8.10 21.07 -8.37
N TRP A 183 -7.43 22.22 -8.46
CA TRP A 183 -6.76 22.86 -7.32
C TRP A 183 -7.73 23.19 -6.20
N ARG A 184 -8.83 23.88 -6.50
CA ARG A 184 -9.84 24.23 -5.50
C ARG A 184 -10.36 22.99 -4.77
N ASN A 185 -10.72 21.94 -5.50
CA ASN A 185 -11.30 20.74 -4.89
C ASN A 185 -10.27 19.98 -4.03
N ALA A 186 -9.03 19.85 -4.50
CA ALA A 186 -7.96 19.19 -3.75
C ALA A 186 -7.59 19.97 -2.47
N LEU A 187 -7.48 21.30 -2.57
CA LEU A 187 -7.18 22.16 -1.42
C LEU A 187 -8.35 22.27 -0.46
N ALA A 188 -9.60 22.31 -0.94
CA ALA A 188 -10.78 22.30 -0.07
C ALA A 188 -10.87 21.01 0.75
N PHE A 189 -10.63 19.86 0.12
CA PHE A 189 -10.52 18.59 0.84
C PHE A 189 -9.40 18.63 1.88
N SER A 190 -8.23 19.15 1.51
CA SER A 190 -7.09 19.24 2.42
C SER A 190 -7.39 20.14 3.62
N ALA A 191 -7.96 21.32 3.37
CA ALA A 191 -8.33 22.30 4.39
C ALA A 191 -9.38 21.73 5.36
N LEU A 192 -10.36 20.97 4.86
CA LEU A 192 -11.35 20.29 5.70
C LEU A 192 -10.68 19.33 6.67
N VAL A 193 -9.82 18.43 6.16
CA VAL A 193 -9.14 17.43 7.01
C VAL A 193 -8.17 18.11 7.98
N VAL A 194 -7.41 19.12 7.54
CA VAL A 194 -6.56 19.92 8.44
C VAL A 194 -7.38 20.57 9.54
N GLY A 195 -8.54 21.14 9.22
CA GLY A 195 -9.46 21.71 10.22
C GLY A 195 -9.92 20.68 11.26
N VAL A 196 -10.23 19.45 10.83
CA VAL A 196 -10.56 18.34 11.74
C VAL A 196 -9.37 17.97 12.61
N LEU A 197 -8.14 17.89 12.06
CA LEU A 197 -6.94 17.57 12.82
C LEU A 197 -6.58 18.66 13.84
N VAL A 198 -6.74 19.92 13.48
CA VAL A 198 -6.55 21.06 14.40
C VAL A 198 -7.61 21.01 15.51
N ALA A 199 -8.87 20.75 15.19
CA ALA A 199 -9.92 20.60 16.19
C ALA A 199 -9.63 19.41 17.13
N TYR A 200 -9.22 18.26 16.58
CA TYR A 200 -8.80 17.10 17.36
C TYR A 200 -7.66 17.45 18.31
N GLN A 201 -6.61 18.11 17.81
CA GLN A 201 -5.47 18.55 18.61
C GLN A 201 -5.93 19.48 19.75
N LEU A 202 -6.72 20.51 19.46
CA LEU A 202 -7.16 21.49 20.46
C LEU A 202 -8.13 20.91 21.50
N LEU A 203 -9.00 19.98 21.11
CA LEU A 203 -10.05 19.45 21.98
C LEU A 203 -9.63 18.19 22.74
N VAL A 204 -8.75 17.36 22.17
CA VAL A 204 -8.37 16.05 22.73
C VAL A 204 -6.95 16.04 23.27
N HIS A 205 -6.03 16.82 22.69
CA HIS A 205 -4.61 16.84 23.05
C HIS A 205 -4.02 18.26 23.12
N PRO A 206 -4.62 19.18 23.90
CA PRO A 206 -4.23 20.60 23.90
C PRO A 206 -2.75 20.81 24.30
N ASP A 207 -2.22 19.97 25.18
CA ASP A 207 -0.85 20.07 25.69
C ASP A 207 0.17 19.34 24.80
N TYR A 208 -0.26 18.67 23.75
CA TYR A 208 0.65 17.90 22.90
C TYR A 208 1.46 18.84 22.00
N PRO A 209 2.81 18.78 22.00
CA PRO A 209 3.62 19.69 21.21
C PRO A 209 3.47 19.39 19.72
N LEU A 210 3.39 20.44 18.91
CA LEU A 210 3.41 20.32 17.45
C LEU A 210 4.76 19.79 16.98
N ARG A 211 4.74 18.82 16.06
CA ARG A 211 5.95 18.14 15.55
C ARG A 211 6.14 18.35 14.06
N TRP A 212 6.62 19.53 13.70
CA TRP A 212 6.91 19.82 12.30
C TRP A 212 8.09 18.99 11.79
N PRO A 213 8.00 18.40 10.58
CA PRO A 213 9.13 17.71 9.99
C PRO A 213 10.26 18.70 9.68
N THR A 214 11.49 18.23 9.75
CA THR A 214 12.64 18.99 9.24
C THR A 214 12.49 19.23 7.73
N PRO A 215 13.13 20.26 7.15
CA PRO A 215 13.05 20.52 5.71
C PRO A 215 13.44 19.31 4.85
N GLU A 216 14.44 18.56 5.29
CA GLU A 216 14.86 17.31 4.65
C GLU A 216 13.75 16.26 4.69
N LYS A 217 13.19 15.98 5.86
CA LYS A 217 12.08 15.03 6.03
C LYS A 217 10.86 15.44 5.22
N PHE A 218 10.55 16.74 5.18
CA PHE A 218 9.50 17.30 4.34
C PHE A 218 9.76 17.05 2.86
N ALA A 219 10.96 17.34 2.35
CA ALA A 219 11.29 17.12 0.94
C ALA A 219 11.18 15.64 0.55
N ARG A 220 11.63 14.73 1.43
CA ARG A 220 11.51 13.28 1.25
C ARG A 220 10.04 12.84 1.20
N TYR A 221 9.21 13.30 2.13
CA TYR A 221 7.77 13.04 2.11
C TYR A 221 7.09 13.61 0.86
N ALA A 222 7.48 14.80 0.43
CA ALA A 222 6.92 15.43 -0.76
C ALA A 222 7.22 14.61 -2.01
N ALA A 223 8.49 14.22 -2.20
CA ALA A 223 8.89 13.37 -3.32
C ALA A 223 8.15 12.03 -3.32
N TRP A 224 8.05 11.40 -2.15
CA TRP A 224 7.36 10.12 -2.00
C TRP A 224 5.85 10.21 -2.25
N ALA A 225 5.19 11.23 -1.69
CA ALA A 225 3.76 11.45 -1.89
C ALA A 225 3.43 11.73 -3.37
N VAL A 226 4.28 12.49 -4.08
CA VAL A 226 4.11 12.72 -5.53
C VAL A 226 4.20 11.41 -6.30
N PHE A 227 5.19 10.57 -6.00
CA PHE A 227 5.33 9.26 -6.61
C PHE A 227 4.14 8.34 -6.32
N GLN A 228 3.73 8.25 -5.04
CA GLN A 228 2.57 7.46 -4.63
C GLN A 228 1.30 7.96 -5.31
N GLN A 229 1.08 9.27 -5.38
CA GLN A 229 -0.10 9.84 -6.02
C GLN A 229 -0.14 9.54 -7.53
N TRP A 230 1.01 9.61 -8.19
CA TRP A 230 1.15 9.21 -9.58
C TRP A 230 0.76 7.73 -9.76
N LEU A 231 1.33 6.83 -8.96
CA LEU A 231 1.03 5.39 -9.05
C LEU A 231 -0.45 5.11 -8.77
N LEU A 232 -1.00 5.70 -7.71
CA LEU A 232 -2.38 5.55 -7.27
C LEU A 232 -3.37 5.98 -8.36
N ASN A 233 -3.22 7.18 -8.90
CA ASN A 233 -4.19 7.75 -9.83
C ASN A 233 -3.97 7.36 -11.28
N ARG A 234 -2.72 7.30 -11.75
CA ARG A 234 -2.44 7.03 -13.17
C ARG A 234 -2.45 5.54 -13.47
N VAL A 235 -1.86 4.74 -12.58
CA VAL A 235 -1.65 3.32 -12.84
C VAL A 235 -2.79 2.52 -12.20
N LEU A 236 -2.88 2.54 -10.87
CA LEU A 236 -3.83 1.67 -10.16
C LEU A 236 -5.29 2.00 -10.48
N ALA A 237 -5.68 3.28 -10.48
CA ALA A 237 -7.06 3.66 -10.77
C ALA A 237 -7.47 3.33 -12.21
N ARG A 238 -6.54 3.38 -13.18
CA ARG A 238 -6.80 2.95 -14.57
C ARG A 238 -7.06 1.46 -14.63
N GLU A 239 -6.15 0.65 -14.08
CA GLU A 239 -6.31 -0.81 -14.10
C GLU A 239 -7.58 -1.24 -13.37
N ALA A 240 -7.91 -0.61 -12.25
CA ALA A 240 -9.15 -0.86 -11.53
C ALA A 240 -10.39 -0.43 -12.32
N LEU A 241 -10.32 0.66 -13.10
CA LEU A 241 -11.42 1.09 -13.96
C LEU A 241 -11.67 0.08 -15.09
N LEU A 242 -10.60 -0.44 -15.70
CA LEU A 242 -10.70 -1.51 -16.70
C LEU A 242 -11.28 -2.79 -16.08
N LEU A 243 -10.79 -3.18 -14.90
CA LEU A 243 -11.23 -4.38 -14.18
C LEU A 243 -12.72 -4.31 -13.79
N THR A 244 -13.22 -3.14 -13.42
CA THR A 244 -14.61 -2.94 -12.96
C THR A 244 -15.58 -2.61 -14.09
N GLY A 245 -15.12 -2.61 -15.35
CA GLY A 245 -15.94 -2.29 -16.51
C GLY A 245 -16.37 -0.82 -16.56
N GLY A 246 -15.50 0.10 -16.13
CA GLY A 246 -15.76 1.54 -16.16
C GLY A 246 -16.49 2.11 -14.95
N ARG A 247 -16.79 1.30 -13.92
CA ARG A 247 -17.53 1.74 -12.74
C ARG A 247 -16.63 2.49 -11.76
N GLN A 248 -16.50 3.80 -11.97
CA GLN A 248 -15.61 4.69 -11.22
C GLN A 248 -15.69 4.53 -9.68
N PRO A 249 -16.87 4.48 -9.03
CA PRO A 249 -16.90 4.35 -7.57
C PRO A 249 -16.34 3.02 -7.05
N ILE A 250 -16.59 1.93 -7.78
CA ILE A 250 -16.09 0.60 -7.42
C ILE A 250 -14.57 0.55 -7.65
N ALA A 251 -14.08 1.12 -8.75
CA ALA A 251 -12.64 1.24 -9.01
C ALA A 251 -11.92 2.04 -7.91
N ALA A 252 -12.51 3.18 -7.50
CA ALA A 252 -11.98 3.99 -6.42
C ALA A 252 -11.94 3.23 -5.08
N ALA A 253 -13.03 2.54 -4.73
CA ALA A 253 -13.12 1.75 -3.51
C ALA A 253 -12.09 0.60 -3.47
N LEU A 254 -11.93 -0.11 -4.59
CA LEU A 254 -10.95 -1.19 -4.72
C LEU A 254 -9.52 -0.69 -4.46
N VAL A 255 -9.11 0.38 -5.16
CA VAL A 255 -7.75 0.92 -5.02
C VAL A 255 -7.54 1.57 -3.66
N ALA A 256 -8.56 2.24 -3.11
CA ALA A 256 -8.51 2.80 -1.76
C ALA A 256 -8.29 1.73 -0.69
N ALA A 257 -9.01 0.61 -0.78
CA ALA A 257 -8.82 -0.52 0.14
C ALA A 257 -7.41 -1.10 0.04
N LEU A 258 -6.91 -1.30 -1.18
CA LEU A 258 -5.54 -1.78 -1.42
C LEU A 258 -4.48 -0.81 -0.88
N PHE A 259 -4.67 0.50 -1.08
CA PHE A 259 -3.78 1.53 -0.54
C PHE A 259 -3.83 1.57 0.99
N GLY A 260 -5.02 1.42 1.58
CA GLY A 260 -5.19 1.26 3.02
C GLY A 260 -4.40 0.07 3.56
N LEU A 261 -4.52 -1.10 2.94
CA LEU A 261 -3.82 -2.33 3.35
C LEU A 261 -2.29 -2.19 3.33
N LEU A 262 -1.72 -1.35 2.46
CA LEU A 262 -0.28 -1.06 2.45
C LEU A 262 0.22 -0.35 3.71
N HIS A 263 -0.69 0.15 4.55
CA HIS A 263 -0.36 0.81 5.82
C HIS A 263 -0.61 -0.08 7.04
N ALA A 264 -0.95 -1.36 6.82
CA ALA A 264 -1.03 -2.34 7.89
C ALA A 264 0.33 -2.47 8.62
N PRO A 265 0.33 -2.79 9.93
CA PRO A 265 -0.84 -3.02 10.79
C PRO A 265 -1.44 -1.76 11.44
N ASN A 266 -1.04 -0.54 11.07
CA ASN A 266 -1.52 0.68 11.73
C ASN A 266 -2.95 1.02 11.28
N PHE A 267 -3.94 0.56 12.05
CA PHE A 267 -5.35 0.68 11.69
C PHE A 267 -5.81 2.12 11.45
N ALA A 268 -5.35 3.08 12.27
CA ALA A 268 -5.70 4.49 12.11
C ALA A 268 -5.23 5.03 10.75
N LEU A 269 -3.99 4.75 10.39
CA LEU A 269 -3.40 5.14 9.12
C LEU A 269 -4.03 4.39 7.94
N MET A 270 -4.37 3.10 8.09
CA MET A 270 -5.13 2.34 7.08
C MET A 270 -6.46 3.02 6.77
N CYS A 271 -7.22 3.42 7.80
CA CYS A 271 -8.49 4.12 7.62
C CYS A 271 -8.30 5.49 6.96
N ALA A 272 -7.35 6.30 7.45
CA ALA A 272 -7.08 7.62 6.92
C ALA A 272 -6.63 7.57 5.45
N SER A 273 -5.71 6.67 5.11
CA SER A 273 -5.21 6.47 3.75
C SER A 273 -6.28 5.90 2.81
N CYS A 274 -7.13 4.99 3.28
CA CYS A 274 -8.28 4.48 2.51
C CYS A 274 -9.26 5.62 2.16
N ILE A 275 -9.66 6.42 3.15
CA ILE A 275 -10.58 7.56 2.92
C ILE A 275 -9.96 8.58 1.97
N GLY A 276 -8.69 8.95 2.20
CA GLY A 276 -7.95 9.89 1.36
C GLY A 276 -7.84 9.40 -0.09
N ALA A 277 -7.41 8.14 -0.27
CA ALA A 277 -7.28 7.54 -1.59
C ALA A 277 -8.62 7.46 -2.33
N PHE A 278 -9.70 7.08 -1.65
CA PHE A 278 -11.03 7.06 -2.26
C PHE A 278 -11.41 8.44 -2.80
N ILE A 279 -11.27 9.48 -2.00
CA ILE A 279 -11.61 10.85 -2.38
C ILE A 279 -10.70 11.34 -3.52
N TRP A 280 -9.38 11.16 -3.43
CA TRP A 280 -8.46 11.58 -4.48
C TRP A 280 -8.72 10.89 -5.81
N ILE A 281 -9.02 9.59 -5.82
CA ILE A 281 -9.33 8.86 -7.05
C ILE A 281 -10.65 9.36 -7.66
N GLN A 282 -11.65 9.65 -6.84
CA GLN A 282 -12.91 10.24 -7.29
C GLN A 282 -12.70 11.64 -7.90
N LEU A 283 -11.84 12.47 -7.30
CA LEU A 283 -11.48 13.77 -7.86
C LEU A 283 -10.71 13.60 -9.18
N TYR A 284 -9.79 12.64 -9.23
CA TYR A 284 -9.00 12.32 -10.42
C TYR A 284 -9.87 11.86 -11.60
N PHE A 285 -10.88 11.00 -11.38
CA PHE A 285 -11.78 10.58 -12.44
C PHE A 285 -12.60 11.73 -13.05
N ARG A 286 -12.88 12.79 -12.28
CA ARG A 286 -13.53 14.01 -12.78
C ARG A 286 -12.56 14.92 -13.51
N ARG A 287 -11.33 15.04 -13.01
CA ARG A 287 -10.27 15.93 -13.51
C ARG A 287 -8.92 15.22 -13.35
N PRO A 288 -8.35 14.61 -14.40
CA PRO A 288 -7.20 13.70 -14.29
C PRO A 288 -5.85 14.43 -14.14
N PHE A 289 -5.76 15.32 -13.14
CA PHE A 289 -4.57 16.08 -12.78
C PHE A 289 -3.98 15.54 -11.49
N VAL A 290 -2.76 15.01 -11.57
CA VAL A 290 -2.07 14.40 -10.43
C VAL A 290 -1.49 15.46 -9.50
N LEU A 291 -0.94 16.56 -10.05
CA LEU A 291 -0.23 17.54 -9.25
C LEU A 291 -1.07 18.16 -8.12
N PRO A 292 -2.32 18.62 -8.34
CA PRO A 292 -3.14 19.14 -7.24
C PRO A 292 -3.41 18.11 -6.14
N LEU A 293 -3.62 16.84 -6.54
CA LEU A 293 -3.87 15.74 -5.60
C LEU A 293 -2.60 15.37 -4.83
N ALA A 294 -1.43 15.42 -5.47
CA ALA A 294 -0.15 15.17 -4.83
C ALA A 294 0.15 16.24 -3.78
N VAL A 295 -0.09 17.52 -4.09
CA VAL A 295 0.04 18.61 -3.11
C VAL A 295 -0.94 18.44 -1.96
N SER A 296 -2.18 18.04 -2.24
CA SER A 296 -3.15 17.67 -1.19
C SER A 296 -2.60 16.56 -0.28
N HIS A 297 -2.03 15.51 -0.87
CA HIS A 297 -1.41 14.41 -0.11
C HIS A 297 -0.25 14.90 0.75
N VAL A 298 0.67 15.73 0.22
CA VAL A 298 1.78 16.31 1.02
C VAL A 298 1.26 17.10 2.22
N ILE A 299 0.28 17.98 2.00
CA ILE A 299 -0.33 18.78 3.07
C ILE A 299 -0.90 17.85 4.15
N LEU A 300 -1.66 16.82 3.75
CA LEU A 300 -2.27 15.91 4.71
C LEU A 300 -1.26 15.04 5.45
N SER A 301 -0.22 14.53 4.79
CA SER A 301 0.82 13.75 5.45
C SER A 301 1.60 14.57 6.48
N VAL A 302 1.93 15.83 6.15
CA VAL A 302 2.60 16.75 7.08
C VAL A 302 1.69 17.12 8.23
N ALA A 303 0.43 17.49 7.95
CA ALA A 303 -0.53 17.85 8.97
C ALA A 303 -0.81 16.68 9.93
N LEU A 304 -0.99 15.47 9.40
CA LEU A 304 -1.20 14.28 10.21
C LEU A 304 0.02 14.01 11.12
N THR A 305 1.24 14.16 10.60
CA THR A 305 2.47 13.98 11.40
C THR A 305 2.64 15.06 12.48
N ALA A 306 2.32 16.31 12.15
CA ALA A 306 2.54 17.46 13.03
C ALA A 306 1.47 17.62 14.11
N LEU A 307 0.21 17.27 13.80
CA LEU A 307 -0.97 17.53 14.63
C LEU A 307 -1.49 16.30 15.37
N THR A 308 -0.83 15.15 15.27
CA THR A 308 -1.29 13.93 15.94
C THR A 308 -0.17 13.27 16.75
N PRO A 309 -0.51 12.52 17.82
CA PRO A 309 0.47 11.72 18.55
C PRO A 309 1.16 10.67 17.67
N PRO A 310 2.38 10.22 18.02
CA PRO A 310 3.18 9.36 17.16
C PRO A 310 2.54 7.99 16.94
N TRP A 311 1.80 7.49 17.92
CA TRP A 311 1.11 6.21 17.82
C TRP A 311 0.04 6.21 16.71
N LEU A 312 -0.57 7.35 16.38
CA LEU A 312 -1.58 7.44 15.33
C LEU A 312 -0.97 7.35 13.91
N VAL A 313 0.32 7.65 13.77
CA VAL A 313 1.02 7.80 12.48
C VAL A 313 2.34 7.01 12.40
N ARG A 314 2.58 6.08 13.31
CA ARG A 314 3.85 5.36 13.48
C ARG A 314 4.37 4.77 12.16
N ASN A 315 3.45 4.32 11.32
CA ASN A 315 3.69 3.63 10.07
C ASN A 315 3.66 4.54 8.83
N ALA A 316 3.48 5.85 8.98
CA ALA A 316 3.46 6.79 7.85
C ALA A 316 4.82 6.91 7.16
N GLU A 317 5.91 6.54 7.84
CA GLU A 317 7.28 6.65 7.32
C GLU A 317 7.73 5.42 6.50
N ILE A 318 6.97 4.33 6.58
CA ILE A 318 7.33 2.99 6.11
C ILE A 318 7.75 2.97 4.65
N GLY A 319 6.98 3.59 3.75
CA GLY A 319 7.31 3.59 2.31
C GLY A 319 8.55 4.40 1.97
N ALA A 320 8.84 5.46 2.72
CA ALA A 320 10.00 6.33 2.48
C ALA A 320 11.31 5.72 2.98
N ARG A 321 11.25 4.91 4.07
CA ARG A 321 12.43 4.26 4.66
C ARG A 321 13.10 3.25 3.70
N PHE A 322 12.36 2.60 2.80
CA PHE A 322 12.91 1.67 1.79
C PHE A 322 13.93 2.30 0.83
N PHE A 323 13.72 3.56 0.47
CA PHE A 323 14.61 4.27 -0.46
C PHE A 323 15.66 5.10 0.26
N MET A 324 15.44 5.38 1.54
CA MET A 324 16.18 6.39 2.27
C MET A 324 16.27 5.98 3.74
N PRO A 325 17.30 5.18 4.11
CA PRO A 325 17.54 4.77 5.49
C PRO A 325 17.57 5.97 6.43
N ALA A 326 17.09 5.78 7.67
CA ALA A 326 17.33 6.74 8.74
C ALA A 326 18.85 6.89 8.93
N LEU A 327 19.34 8.12 8.80
CA LEU A 327 20.61 8.54 9.37
C LEU A 327 20.34 9.05 10.78
#